data_AF-A0A3D4EWD9-F1
#
_entry.id   AF-A0A3D4EWD9-F1
#
_cell.length_a   1.000
_cell.length_b   1.000
_cell.length_c   1.000
_cell.angle_alpha   90.00
_cell.angle_beta   90.00
_cell.angle_gamma   90.00
#
_symmetry.space_group_name_H-M   'P 1'
#
loop_
_entity.id
_entity.type
_entity.pdbx_description
1 polymer ?
#
loop_
_entity_poly.entity_id
_entity_poly.type
_entity_poly.pdbx_seq_one_letter_code
_entity_poly.pdbx_strand_id
1 'polypeptide(L)'
;QVKMGGKEVDLRVSSVPSNHGESIVMRILDKSALSLGLPQLGFLSDDQAVFAELLRLPDGIILVTGPTGSGKTTTLYACLNEINKPDKKIITVEDPVEYELAGINQVMVRSEVGMTFAAALRSMLRQAPNIIMVGEIRDGETANIAINASLTGHLVFSTLHTNDA
;
A
#
# COMPACT_ATOMS: atom_id res chain seq x y z
N GLN A 1 -3.32 13.95 -16.20
CA GLN A 1 -2.26 14.91 -15.86
C GLN A 1 -2.69 16.33 -16.22
N VAL A 2 -2.74 17.22 -15.24
CA VAL A 2 -2.99 18.65 -15.42
C VAL A 2 -1.84 19.43 -14.78
N LYS A 3 -1.34 20.47 -15.44
CA LYS A 3 -0.36 21.40 -14.87
C LYS A 3 -1.10 22.59 -14.25
N MET A 4 -1.04 22.73 -12.92
CA MET A 4 -1.57 23.88 -12.19
C MET A 4 -0.47 24.48 -11.30
N GLY A 5 -0.24 25.78 -11.39
CA GLY A 5 0.69 26.49 -10.50
C GLY A 5 2.14 25.98 -10.52
N GLY A 6 2.59 25.38 -11.63
CA GLY A 6 3.94 24.79 -11.74
C GLY A 6 4.08 23.37 -11.18
N LYS A 7 3.01 22.77 -10.66
CA LYS A 7 2.97 21.37 -10.22
C LYS A 7 2.20 20.50 -11.21
N GLU A 8 2.70 19.29 -11.45
CA GLU A 8 1.96 18.25 -12.15
C GLU A 8 1.08 17.50 -11.14
N VAL A 9 -0.23 17.52 -11.39
CA VAL A 9 -1.21 16.79 -10.57
C VAL A 9 -1.96 15.78 -11.42
N ASP A 10 -2.27 14.64 -10.80
CA ASP A 10 -3.14 13.64 -11.38
C ASP A 10 -4.56 13.80 -10.82
N LEU A 11 -5.56 13.69 -11.69
CA LEU A 11 -6.96 13.86 -11.36
C LEU A 11 -7.69 12.56 -11.64
N ARG A 12 -8.39 12.05 -10.62
CA ARG A 12 -9.43 11.04 -10.83
C ARG A 12 -10.77 11.75 -10.92
N VAL A 13 -11.44 11.58 -12.05
CA VAL A 13 -12.76 12.17 -12.32
C VAL A 13 -13.78 11.04 -12.34
N SER A 14 -14.86 11.20 -11.57
CA SER A 14 -16.00 10.30 -11.57
C SER A 14 -17.24 11.11 -11.88
N SER A 15 -18.00 10.67 -12.89
CA SER A 15 -19.32 11.21 -13.19
C SER A 15 -20.40 10.17 -12.91
N VAL A 16 -21.53 10.61 -12.36
CA VAL A 16 -22.71 9.77 -12.11
C VAL A 16 -23.95 10.54 -12.56
N PRO A 17 -24.80 9.99 -13.44
CA PRO A 17 -26.10 10.57 -13.76
C PRO A 17 -26.98 10.67 -12.50
N SER A 18 -27.64 11.81 -12.30
CA SER A 18 -28.58 12.04 -11.22
C SER A 18 -29.90 12.61 -11.77
N ASN A 19 -30.95 12.62 -10.96
CA ASN A 19 -32.26 13.14 -11.35
C ASN A 19 -32.24 14.61 -11.82
N HIS A 20 -31.20 15.38 -11.45
CA HIS A 20 -31.08 16.81 -11.77
C HIS A 20 -29.87 17.13 -12.66
N GLY A 21 -29.33 16.14 -13.38
CA GLY A 21 -28.15 16.27 -14.24
C GLY A 21 -26.99 15.40 -13.78
N GLU A 22 -25.76 15.69 -14.21
CA GLU A 22 -24.59 14.90 -13.82
C GLU A 22 -23.96 15.39 -12.51
N SER A 23 -23.63 14.46 -11.62
CA SER A 23 -22.77 14.72 -10.47
C SER A 23 -21.34 14.39 -10.85
N ILE A 24 -20.41 15.35 -10.66
CA ILE A 24 -18.99 15.17 -10.97
C ILE A 24 -18.19 15.31 -9.67
N VAL A 25 -17.36 14.31 -9.38
CA VAL A 25 -16.39 14.33 -8.29
C VAL A 25 -14.99 14.27 -8.89
N MET A 26 -14.13 15.22 -8.48
CA MET A 26 -12.72 15.25 -8.84
C MET A 26 -11.87 15.06 -7.58
N ARG A 27 -11.02 14.03 -7.59
CA ARG A 27 -10.00 13.80 -6.57
C ARG A 27 -8.64 14.20 -7.13
N ILE A 28 -7.95 15.08 -6.42
CA ILE A 28 -6.59 15.52 -6.75
C ILE A 28 -5.61 14.56 -6.07
N LEU A 29 -4.69 14.02 -6.86
CA LEU A 29 -3.59 13.18 -6.41
C LEU A 29 -2.29 13.99 -6.51
N ASP A 30 -1.72 14.33 -5.35
CA ASP A 30 -0.44 15.02 -5.24
C ASP A 30 0.69 14.00 -5.06
N LYS A 31 1.61 13.98 -6.03
CA LYS A 31 2.78 13.08 -6.03
C LYS A 31 3.81 13.44 -4.95
N SER A 32 3.74 14.62 -4.35
CA SER A 32 4.72 15.03 -3.32
C SER A 32 4.72 14.13 -2.09
N ALA A 33 3.61 13.41 -1.82
CA ALA A 33 3.51 12.47 -0.71
C ALA A 33 4.46 11.26 -0.84
N LEU A 34 4.94 10.95 -2.04
CA LEU A 34 5.88 9.83 -2.28
C LEU A 34 7.28 10.06 -1.69
N SER A 35 7.66 11.31 -1.49
CA SER A 35 8.99 11.69 -0.99
C SER A 35 9.06 11.74 0.53
N LEU A 36 7.97 11.39 1.23
CA LEU A 36 7.96 11.31 2.69
C LEU A 36 8.69 10.03 3.13
N GLY A 37 9.84 10.20 3.76
CA GLY A 37 10.46 9.14 4.54
C GLY A 37 9.73 8.93 5.87
N LEU A 38 10.06 7.86 6.57
CA LEU A 38 9.51 7.54 7.88
C LEU A 38 9.61 8.71 8.89
N PRO A 39 10.72 9.49 8.97
CA PRO A 39 10.82 10.63 9.88
C PRO A 39 9.81 11.76 9.58
N GLN A 40 9.37 11.90 8.33
CA GLN A 40 8.47 12.97 7.92
C GLN A 40 6.98 12.63 8.14
N LEU A 41 6.66 11.42 8.62
CA LEU A 41 5.30 11.01 8.95
C LEU A 41 4.76 11.63 10.25
N GLY A 42 5.65 12.20 11.08
CA GLY A 42 5.25 12.85 12.33
C GLY A 42 5.14 11.90 13.54
N PHE A 43 5.81 10.75 13.49
CA PHE A 43 5.96 9.89 14.67
C PHE A 43 6.72 10.61 15.80
N LEU A 44 6.38 10.28 17.04
CA LEU A 44 7.23 10.58 18.18
C LEU A 44 8.52 9.76 18.09
N SER A 45 9.59 10.23 18.73
CA SER A 45 10.92 9.63 18.58
C SER A 45 11.00 8.17 19.05
N ASP A 46 10.25 7.83 20.08
CA ASP A 46 10.10 6.48 20.62
C ASP A 46 9.29 5.59 19.66
N ASP A 47 8.15 6.05 19.16
CA ASP A 47 7.35 5.32 18.15
C ASP A 47 8.15 5.06 16.88
N GLN A 48 8.92 6.06 16.42
CA GLN A 48 9.77 5.92 15.25
C GLN A 48 10.87 4.88 15.46
N ALA A 49 11.45 4.81 16.66
CA ALA A 49 12.45 3.79 17.00
C ALA A 49 11.83 2.38 16.97
N VAL A 50 10.64 2.21 17.56
CA VAL A 50 9.89 0.95 17.51
C VAL A 50 9.61 0.53 16.07
N PHE A 51 9.11 1.45 15.24
CA PHE A 51 8.88 1.15 13.82
C PHE A 51 10.17 0.75 13.10
N ALA A 52 11.28 1.46 13.34
CA ALA A 52 12.57 1.14 12.74
C ALA A 52 13.09 -0.24 13.13
N GLU A 53 12.79 -0.73 14.34
CA GLU A 53 13.10 -2.09 14.77
C GLU A 53 12.21 -3.12 14.06
N LEU A 54 10.89 -2.89 13.99
CA LEU A 54 9.95 -3.77 13.30
C LEU A 54 10.31 -3.96 11.82
N LEU A 55 10.76 -2.88 11.15
CA LEU A 55 11.18 -2.92 9.75
C LEU A 55 12.46 -3.74 9.49
N ARG A 56 13.21 -4.11 10.56
CA ARG A 56 14.42 -4.95 10.46
C ARG A 56 14.17 -6.42 10.70
N LEU A 57 12.96 -6.79 11.11
CA LEU A 57 12.61 -8.19 11.35
C LEU A 57 12.75 -9.01 10.05
N PRO A 58 13.21 -10.27 10.15
CA PRO A 58 13.37 -11.14 8.99
C PRO A 58 12.02 -11.54 8.37
N ASP A 59 11.01 -11.70 9.23
CA ASP A 59 9.66 -12.13 8.88
C ASP A 59 8.66 -11.62 9.93
N GLY A 60 7.38 -11.77 9.62
CA GLY A 60 6.28 -11.30 10.46
C GLY A 60 5.25 -10.50 9.65
N ILE A 61 4.19 -10.07 10.32
CA ILE A 61 3.14 -9.26 9.71
C ILE A 61 3.00 -7.92 10.43
N ILE A 62 3.02 -6.83 9.66
CA ILE A 62 2.80 -5.47 10.14
C ILE A 62 1.49 -4.98 9.53
N LEU A 63 0.54 -4.65 10.39
CA LEU A 63 -0.80 -4.19 10.02
C LEU A 63 -0.93 -2.71 10.35
N VAL A 64 -1.25 -1.90 9.34
CA VAL A 64 -1.58 -0.48 9.52
C VAL A 64 -3.10 -0.33 9.47
N THR A 65 -3.70 0.04 10.59
CA THR A 65 -5.15 0.14 10.76
C THR A 65 -5.65 1.58 10.67
N GLY A 66 -6.96 1.75 10.50
CA GLY A 66 -7.63 3.05 10.56
C GLY A 66 -8.64 3.30 9.42
N PRO A 67 -9.42 4.39 9.52
CA PRO A 67 -10.46 4.71 8.54
C PRO A 67 -9.88 5.15 7.18
N THR A 68 -10.75 5.36 6.21
CA THR A 68 -10.35 5.92 4.91
C THR A 68 -9.77 7.32 5.09
N GLY A 69 -8.64 7.61 4.46
CA GLY A 69 -7.98 8.92 4.54
C GLY A 69 -7.10 9.13 5.77
N SER A 70 -6.89 8.13 6.63
CA SER A 70 -6.03 8.24 7.82
C SER A 70 -4.52 8.12 7.53
N GLY A 71 -4.11 8.05 6.26
CA GLY A 71 -2.69 7.96 5.87
C GLY A 71 -2.09 6.55 5.81
N LYS A 72 -2.88 5.47 5.89
CA LYS A 72 -2.37 4.08 5.87
C LYS A 72 -1.43 3.78 4.70
N THR A 73 -1.85 4.10 3.48
CA THR A 73 -1.04 3.89 2.27
C THR A 73 0.24 4.71 2.31
N THR A 74 0.16 5.96 2.78
CA THR A 74 1.33 6.83 2.95
C THR A 74 2.33 6.23 3.93
N THR A 75 1.86 5.73 5.08
CA THR A 75 2.71 5.06 6.08
C THR A 75 3.34 3.79 5.51
N LEU A 76 2.57 2.95 4.81
CA LEU A 76 3.11 1.73 4.17
C LEU A 76 4.18 2.07 3.13
N TYR A 77 3.93 3.04 2.24
CA TYR A 77 4.90 3.44 1.23
C TYR A 77 6.19 4.00 1.84
N ALA A 78 6.08 4.81 2.89
CA ALA A 78 7.25 5.30 3.63
C ALA A 78 8.05 4.15 4.26
N CYS A 79 7.37 3.16 4.84
CA CYS A 79 8.02 1.95 5.38
C CYS A 79 8.73 1.15 4.29
N LEU A 80 8.07 0.92 3.16
CA LEU A 80 8.65 0.20 2.03
C LEU A 80 9.87 0.94 1.47
N ASN A 81 9.80 2.27 1.33
CA ASN A 81 10.93 3.08 0.89
C ASN A 81 12.14 3.00 1.83
N GLU A 82 11.92 2.97 3.15
CA GLU A 82 12.99 2.84 4.14
C GLU A 82 13.75 1.51 4.01
N ILE A 83 13.04 0.44 3.64
CA ILE A 83 13.62 -0.91 3.50
C ILE A 83 13.90 -1.31 2.05
N ASN A 84 13.67 -0.42 1.09
CA ASN A 84 13.89 -0.63 -0.33
C ASN A 84 15.38 -0.63 -0.64
N LYS A 85 15.99 -1.81 -0.62
CA LYS A 85 17.41 -2.02 -0.89
C LYS A 85 17.59 -3.02 -2.03
N PRO A 86 18.65 -2.89 -2.87
CA PRO A 86 18.85 -3.77 -4.02
C PRO A 86 18.98 -5.27 -3.70
N ASP A 87 19.32 -5.62 -2.46
CA ASP A 87 19.44 -6.99 -1.96
C ASP A 87 18.10 -7.60 -1.50
N LYS A 88 17.00 -6.83 -1.50
CA LYS A 88 15.67 -7.29 -1.12
C LYS A 88 14.68 -7.17 -2.27
N LYS A 89 14.03 -8.27 -2.63
CA LYS A 89 12.91 -8.28 -3.57
C LYS A 89 11.62 -7.92 -2.85
N ILE A 90 11.07 -6.75 -3.16
CA ILE A 90 9.78 -6.27 -2.67
C ILE A 90 8.73 -6.45 -3.77
N ILE A 91 7.58 -7.03 -3.42
CA ILE A 91 6.42 -7.14 -4.31
C ILE A 91 5.17 -6.67 -3.58
N THR A 92 4.32 -5.88 -4.24
CA THR A 92 3.05 -5.41 -3.69
C THR A 92 1.86 -5.89 -4.53
N VAL A 93 0.69 -6.01 -3.92
CA VAL A 93 -0.61 -6.09 -4.61
C VAL A 93 -1.52 -4.98 -4.10
N GLU A 94 -2.13 -4.20 -5.01
CA GLU A 94 -2.85 -2.96 -4.66
C GLU A 94 -4.10 -2.75 -5.55
N ASP A 95 -5.10 -2.03 -5.03
CA ASP A 95 -6.36 -1.74 -5.74
C ASP A 95 -6.81 -0.26 -5.55
N PRO A 96 -6.44 0.65 -6.47
CA PRO A 96 -5.38 0.53 -7.48
C PRO A 96 -4.00 0.86 -6.88
N VAL A 97 -2.95 0.66 -7.68
CA VAL A 97 -1.64 1.29 -7.41
C VAL A 97 -1.80 2.81 -7.50
N GLU A 98 -1.56 3.51 -6.40
CA GLU A 98 -1.72 4.98 -6.35
C GLU A 98 -0.54 5.69 -7.02
N TYR A 99 0.67 5.17 -6.84
CA TYR A 99 1.90 5.70 -7.42
C TYR A 99 2.94 4.60 -7.64
N GLU A 100 3.83 4.84 -8.61
CA GLU A 100 4.96 3.95 -8.90
C GLU A 100 6.13 4.20 -7.93
N LEU A 101 6.55 3.14 -7.24
CA LEU A 101 7.70 3.11 -6.34
C LEU A 101 8.89 2.46 -7.06
N ALA A 102 9.94 3.24 -7.31
CA ALA A 102 11.13 2.75 -7.98
C ALA A 102 11.78 1.60 -7.21
N GLY A 103 12.12 0.50 -7.89
CA GLY A 103 12.73 -0.68 -7.28
C GLY A 103 11.75 -1.67 -6.65
N ILE A 104 10.45 -1.38 -6.63
CA ILE A 104 9.41 -2.25 -6.08
C ILE A 104 8.53 -2.79 -7.21
N ASN A 105 8.23 -4.10 -7.18
CA ASN A 105 7.33 -4.72 -8.15
C ASN A 105 5.88 -4.57 -7.70
N GLN A 106 5.11 -3.68 -8.32
CA GLN A 106 3.73 -3.42 -7.92
C GLN A 106 2.74 -4.11 -8.85
N VAL A 107 1.87 -4.95 -8.28
CA VAL A 107 0.80 -5.64 -9.00
C VAL A 107 -0.52 -4.94 -8.70
N MET A 108 -1.24 -4.52 -9.75
CA MET A 108 -2.57 -3.97 -9.60
C MET A 108 -3.63 -5.10 -9.67
N VAL A 109 -4.58 -5.08 -8.76
CA VAL A 109 -5.78 -5.94 -8.81
C VAL A 109 -6.54 -5.65 -10.09
N ARG A 110 -6.96 -6.71 -10.78
CA ARG A 110 -7.78 -6.65 -12.01
C ARG A 110 -8.83 -7.74 -11.96
N SER A 111 -9.95 -7.42 -11.34
CA SER A 111 -11.06 -8.36 -11.11
C SER A 111 -11.63 -8.92 -12.41
N GLU A 112 -11.59 -8.17 -13.51
CA GLU A 112 -12.12 -8.56 -14.83
C GLU A 112 -11.38 -9.76 -15.44
N VAL A 113 -10.12 -9.95 -15.04
CA VAL A 113 -9.27 -11.07 -15.50
C VAL A 113 -8.93 -12.04 -14.36
N GLY A 114 -9.64 -11.94 -13.22
CA GLY A 114 -9.46 -12.82 -12.07
C GLY A 114 -8.19 -12.55 -11.25
N MET A 115 -7.51 -11.43 -11.45
CA MET A 115 -6.34 -11.03 -10.65
C MET A 115 -6.81 -10.36 -9.35
N THR A 116 -7.30 -11.15 -8.40
CA THR A 116 -7.72 -10.70 -7.06
C THR A 116 -6.54 -10.58 -6.08
N PHE A 117 -6.74 -9.97 -4.90
CA PHE A 117 -5.74 -9.94 -3.83
C PHE A 117 -5.19 -11.34 -3.50
N ALA A 118 -6.05 -12.31 -3.25
CA ALA A 118 -5.65 -13.69 -2.96
C ALA A 118 -4.89 -14.34 -4.13
N ALA A 119 -5.34 -14.14 -5.37
CA ALA A 119 -4.70 -14.71 -6.56
C ALA A 119 -3.30 -14.12 -6.82
N ALA A 120 -3.18 -12.79 -6.67
CA ALA A 120 -1.92 -12.08 -6.78
C ALA A 120 -0.95 -12.52 -5.66
N LEU A 121 -1.41 -12.54 -4.40
CA LEU A 121 -0.59 -12.92 -3.26
C LEU A 121 -0.04 -14.35 -3.39
N ARG A 122 -0.85 -15.32 -3.82
CA ARG A 122 -0.36 -16.67 -4.15
C ARG A 122 0.73 -16.66 -5.21
N SER A 123 0.60 -15.80 -6.21
CA SER A 123 1.55 -15.69 -7.31
C SER A 123 2.85 -15.03 -6.87
N MET A 124 2.76 -14.03 -5.99
CA MET A 124 3.91 -13.37 -5.36
C MET A 124 4.76 -14.36 -4.57
N LEU A 125 4.17 -15.31 -3.84
CA LEU A 125 4.92 -16.33 -3.09
C LEU A 125 5.80 -17.23 -3.97
N ARG A 126 5.48 -17.37 -5.26
CA ARG A 126 6.31 -18.12 -6.22
C ARG A 126 7.41 -17.28 -6.87
N GLN A 127 7.50 -16.00 -6.51
CA GLN A 127 8.48 -15.06 -7.05
C GLN A 127 9.72 -14.91 -6.15
N ALA A 128 9.87 -15.74 -5.11
CA ALA A 128 10.92 -15.60 -4.09
C ALA A 128 11.04 -14.15 -3.55
N PRO A 129 9.95 -13.53 -3.06
CA PRO A 129 10.00 -12.22 -2.44
C PRO A 129 10.68 -12.29 -1.07
N ASN A 130 11.31 -11.20 -0.64
CA ASN A 130 11.71 -11.01 0.76
C ASN A 130 10.60 -10.29 1.54
N ILE A 131 9.98 -9.30 0.88
CA ILE A 131 8.95 -8.45 1.47
C ILE A 131 7.73 -8.48 0.57
N ILE A 132 6.57 -8.62 1.19
CA ILE A 132 5.26 -8.63 0.54
C ILE A 132 4.44 -7.48 1.12
N MET A 133 3.77 -6.71 0.28
CA MET A 133 2.72 -5.80 0.74
C MET A 133 1.39 -6.15 0.08
N VAL A 134 0.35 -6.28 0.89
CA VAL A 134 -1.03 -6.48 0.45
C VAL A 134 -1.79 -5.21 0.79
N GLY A 135 -2.29 -4.49 -0.22
CA GLY A 135 -2.90 -3.16 -0.04
C GLY A 135 -3.94 -3.14 1.06
N GLU A 136 -4.73 -4.20 1.18
CA GLU A 136 -5.67 -4.43 2.26
C GLU A 136 -6.06 -5.91 2.38
N ILE A 137 -6.45 -6.33 3.58
CA ILE A 137 -7.04 -7.65 3.83
C ILE A 137 -8.54 -7.46 4.09
N ARG A 138 -9.39 -7.89 3.15
CA ARG A 138 -10.86 -7.79 3.24
C ARG A 138 -11.56 -9.12 3.50
N ASP A 139 -10.87 -10.23 3.24
CA ASP A 139 -11.46 -11.56 3.25
C ASP A 139 -10.53 -12.58 3.95
N GLY A 140 -11.13 -13.67 4.42
CA GLY A 140 -10.42 -14.71 5.16
C GLY A 140 -9.40 -15.48 4.32
N GLU A 141 -9.58 -15.54 3.00
CA GLU A 141 -8.64 -16.23 2.10
C GLU A 141 -7.32 -15.45 2.03
N THR A 142 -7.39 -14.16 1.75
CA THR A 142 -6.25 -13.24 1.72
C THR A 142 -5.57 -13.19 3.09
N ALA A 143 -6.34 -13.11 4.18
CA ALA A 143 -5.82 -13.16 5.54
C ALA A 143 -5.00 -14.43 5.81
N ASN A 144 -5.55 -15.60 5.50
CA ASN A 144 -4.88 -16.88 5.70
C ASN A 144 -3.57 -16.98 4.91
N ILE A 145 -3.56 -16.51 3.67
CA ILE A 145 -2.33 -16.55 2.85
C ILE A 145 -1.29 -15.56 3.41
N ALA A 146 -1.69 -14.36 3.82
CA ALA A 146 -0.80 -13.35 4.40
C ALA A 146 -0.16 -13.84 5.71
N ILE A 147 -0.95 -14.47 6.59
CA ILE A 147 -0.45 -15.08 7.84
C ILE A 147 0.54 -16.20 7.51
N ASN A 148 0.20 -17.13 6.62
CA ASN A 148 1.13 -18.20 6.23
C ASN A 148 2.41 -17.65 5.60
N ALA A 149 2.34 -16.58 4.80
CA ALA A 149 3.51 -15.92 4.25
C ALA A 149 4.42 -15.38 5.38
N SER A 150 3.82 -14.72 6.38
CA SER A 150 4.56 -14.20 7.53
C SER A 150 5.23 -15.28 8.37
N LEU A 151 4.62 -16.47 8.47
CA LEU A 151 5.18 -17.62 9.20
C LEU A 151 6.22 -18.41 8.38
N THR A 152 6.40 -18.09 7.10
CA THR A 152 7.29 -18.82 6.17
C THR A 152 8.46 -17.97 5.70
N GLY A 153 8.89 -17.00 6.52
CA GLY A 153 10.13 -16.24 6.27
C GLY A 153 9.95 -15.00 5.41
N HIS A 154 8.74 -14.43 5.34
CA HIS A 154 8.48 -13.19 4.62
C HIS A 154 8.06 -12.09 5.58
N LEU A 155 8.56 -10.87 5.38
CA LEU A 155 8.01 -9.70 6.04
C LEU A 155 6.79 -9.19 5.25
N VAL A 156 5.62 -9.24 5.86
CA VAL A 156 4.33 -8.93 5.24
C VAL A 156 3.79 -7.61 5.78
N PHE A 157 3.45 -6.69 4.89
CA PHE A 157 2.74 -5.45 5.21
C PHE A 157 1.30 -5.53 4.73
N SER A 158 0.36 -5.04 5.52
CA SER A 158 -1.00 -4.84 5.01
C SER A 158 -1.76 -3.74 5.74
N THR A 159 -2.95 -3.43 5.25
CA THR A 159 -3.90 -2.56 5.94
C THR A 159 -5.17 -3.31 6.33
N LEU A 160 -5.79 -2.84 7.40
CA LEU A 160 -7.13 -3.24 7.80
C LEU A 160 -7.99 -1.99 8.02
N HIS A 161 -9.27 -2.10 7.68
CA HIS A 161 -10.27 -1.10 8.00
C HIS A 161 -10.91 -1.44 9.35
N THR A 162 -10.34 -0.91 10.42
CA THR A 162 -10.85 -1.03 11.79
C THR A 162 -10.95 0.34 12.43
N ASN A 163 -11.88 0.49 13.38
CA ASN A 163 -12.03 1.71 14.18
C ASN A 163 -11.05 1.79 15.35
N ASP A 164 -10.31 0.70 15.60
CA ASP A 164 -9.38 0.56 16.72
C ASP A 164 -8.16 -0.27 16.30
N ALA A 165 -7.05 -0.11 17.01
CA ALA A 165 -5.77 -0.79 16.75
C ALA A 165 -5.66 -2.13 17.46
#